data_AF-A0A5F2GWT6-F1
#
_entry.id   AF-A0A5F2GWT6-F1
#
_cell.length_a   1.000
_cell.length_b   1.000
_cell.length_c   1.000
_cell.angle_alpha   90.00
_cell.angle_beta   90.00
_cell.angle_gamma   90.00
#
_symmetry.space_group_name_H-M   'P 1'
#
loop_
_entity.id
_entity.type
_entity.pdbx_description
1 polymer ?
#
loop_
_entity_poly.entity_id
_entity_poly.type
_entity_poly.pdbx_seq_one_letter_code
_entity_poly.pdbx_strand_id
1 'polypeptide(L)'
;MANPVLVEVTRGSVVESTHRGAVSVFDADGKAVWEIGDTDRPVFPRSAVKAIQALPLVESGAADAYGFGDRELALACASHSGEPAHVELARAMLAKAGLDKTALECGAHWPNHEATIALARAGEVPSALHNNCSGKHAGFLCTCVHSGIAHQGYVKEGHAQQEMVRDAMQSVTGAAHNTDNSAIDGCSIPTYAVPLKGLAQGFARMATGRGFSPERAKAAKRLLSACMAEPFLVAGTGKADVALMQAAPGRIFVKTGAEGVYCAALPELGLGIALKCDDGAARGAEVMIAAVLAKLLRSDEVVATRLTELAHPAVESRIGAKVGLLRPTPALN
;
A
#
# COMPACT_ATOMS: atom_id res chain seq x y z
N MET A 1 -15.10 -8.15 -21.25
CA MET A 1 -14.07 -7.99 -22.30
C MET A 1 -12.70 -8.01 -21.65
N ALA A 2 -11.64 -8.37 -22.37
CA ALA A 2 -10.29 -8.28 -21.80
C ALA A 2 -9.91 -6.82 -21.54
N ASN A 3 -9.19 -6.55 -20.46
CA ASN A 3 -8.67 -5.22 -20.18
C ASN A 3 -7.71 -4.74 -21.30
N PRO A 4 -7.62 -3.42 -21.51
CA PRO A 4 -6.70 -2.85 -22.49
C PRO A 4 -5.24 -3.09 -22.11
N VAL A 5 -4.35 -3.07 -23.10
CA VAL A 5 -2.91 -2.99 -22.86
C VAL A 5 -2.61 -1.58 -22.37
N LEU A 6 -2.04 -1.46 -21.18
CA LEU A 6 -1.72 -0.18 -20.56
C LEU A 6 -0.22 0.11 -20.59
N VAL A 7 0.63 -0.93 -20.59
CA VAL A 7 2.10 -0.79 -20.60
C VAL A 7 2.69 -1.73 -21.62
N GLU A 8 3.68 -1.25 -22.36
CA GLU A 8 4.53 -2.04 -23.25
C GLU A 8 5.94 -2.16 -22.66
N VAL A 9 6.56 -3.31 -22.88
CA VAL A 9 7.98 -3.55 -22.67
C VAL A 9 8.62 -3.66 -24.04
N THR A 10 9.66 -2.87 -24.29
CA THR A 10 10.40 -2.95 -25.55
C THR A 10 11.78 -3.57 -25.37
N ARG A 11 12.29 -4.16 -26.46
CA ARG A 11 13.70 -4.44 -26.68
C ARG A 11 14.08 -3.88 -28.04
N GLY A 12 14.96 -2.89 -28.07
CA GLY A 12 15.16 -2.05 -29.23
C GLY A 12 13.84 -1.38 -29.65
N SER A 13 13.47 -1.52 -30.92
CA SER A 13 12.23 -0.97 -31.48
C SER A 13 11.01 -1.89 -31.38
N VAL A 14 11.18 -3.13 -30.90
CA VAL A 14 10.12 -4.15 -30.88
C VAL A 14 9.48 -4.22 -29.51
N VAL A 15 8.14 -4.32 -29.48
CA VAL A 15 7.39 -4.63 -28.25
C VAL A 15 7.58 -6.12 -27.94
N GLU A 16 8.28 -6.40 -26.85
CA GLU A 16 8.59 -7.76 -26.38
C GLU A 16 7.46 -8.34 -25.52
N SER A 17 6.90 -7.51 -24.63
CA SER A 17 5.80 -7.91 -23.73
C SER A 17 4.81 -6.76 -23.52
N THR A 18 3.60 -7.10 -23.07
CA THR A 18 2.56 -6.12 -22.76
C THR A 18 1.90 -6.44 -21.43
N HIS A 19 1.59 -5.41 -20.64
CA HIS A 19 0.81 -5.54 -19.42
C HIS A 19 -0.57 -4.91 -19.61
N ARG A 20 -1.61 -5.70 -19.33
CA ARG A 20 -3.01 -5.28 -19.35
C ARG A 20 -3.48 -4.91 -17.96
N GLY A 21 -4.49 -4.06 -17.85
CA GLY A 21 -5.03 -3.72 -16.55
C GLY A 21 -6.21 -2.78 -16.58
N ALA A 22 -6.64 -2.43 -15.37
CA ALA A 22 -7.69 -1.46 -15.12
C ALA A 22 -7.21 -0.38 -14.16
N VAL A 23 -7.65 0.85 -14.36
CA VAL A 23 -7.38 2.02 -13.51
C VAL A 23 -8.70 2.71 -13.21
N SER A 24 -8.86 3.09 -11.94
CA SER A 24 -10.02 3.80 -11.43
C SER A 24 -9.56 5.03 -10.65
N VAL A 25 -10.08 6.21 -11.01
CA VAL A 25 -9.81 7.49 -10.33
C VAL A 25 -11.12 8.16 -9.98
N PHE A 26 -11.33 8.41 -8.70
CA PHE A 26 -12.60 8.92 -8.16
C PHE A 26 -12.35 10.10 -7.24
N ASP A 27 -13.31 11.01 -7.17
CA ASP A 27 -13.40 11.95 -6.05
C ASP A 27 -14.15 11.33 -4.85
N ALA A 28 -14.18 12.06 -3.74
CA ALA A 28 -14.80 11.58 -2.51
C ALA A 28 -16.35 11.48 -2.57
N ASP A 29 -16.99 12.23 -3.48
CA ASP A 29 -18.44 12.19 -3.69
C ASP A 29 -18.86 10.96 -4.53
N GLY A 30 -17.89 10.21 -5.07
CA GLY A 30 -18.13 9.02 -5.87
C GLY A 30 -18.27 9.29 -7.36
N LYS A 31 -17.86 10.47 -7.83
CA LYS A 31 -17.79 10.77 -9.25
C LYS A 31 -16.51 10.16 -9.83
N ALA A 32 -16.68 9.37 -10.88
CA ALA A 32 -15.57 8.93 -11.70
C ALA A 32 -14.91 10.14 -12.38
N VAL A 33 -13.63 10.36 -12.10
CA VAL A 33 -12.79 11.35 -12.79
C VAL A 33 -12.17 10.71 -14.02
N TRP A 34 -11.76 9.44 -13.89
CA TRP A 34 -11.24 8.66 -15.00
C TRP A 34 -11.33 7.17 -14.69
N GLU A 35 -11.76 6.39 -15.68
CA GLU A 35 -11.79 4.93 -15.62
C GLU A 35 -11.30 4.34 -16.93
N ILE A 36 -10.58 3.23 -16.84
CA ILE A 36 -10.18 2.43 -17.99
C ILE A 36 -10.09 0.95 -17.59
N GLY A 37 -10.57 0.06 -18.46
CA GLY A 37 -10.68 -1.37 -18.16
C GLY A 37 -11.89 -1.70 -17.29
N ASP A 38 -11.89 -2.90 -16.72
CA ASP A 38 -12.93 -3.42 -15.82
C ASP A 38 -12.64 -3.00 -14.37
N THR A 39 -13.19 -1.85 -13.98
CA THR A 39 -13.06 -1.25 -12.65
C THR A 39 -14.09 -1.79 -11.64
N ASP A 40 -15.10 -2.52 -12.14
CA ASP A 40 -16.14 -3.17 -11.36
C ASP A 40 -15.70 -4.52 -10.81
N ARG A 41 -14.80 -5.22 -11.50
CA ARG A 41 -14.27 -6.52 -11.07
C ARG A 41 -13.65 -6.43 -9.67
N PRO A 42 -14.15 -7.20 -8.70
CA PRO A 42 -13.52 -7.30 -7.39
C PRO A 42 -12.11 -7.89 -7.47
N VAL A 43 -11.18 -7.29 -6.74
CA VAL A 43 -9.80 -7.80 -6.60
C VAL A 43 -9.43 -7.83 -5.13
N PHE A 44 -8.56 -8.76 -4.73
CA PHE A 44 -7.95 -8.66 -3.40
C PHE A 44 -6.98 -7.49 -3.39
N PRO A 45 -7.17 -6.47 -2.53
CA PRO A 45 -6.31 -5.29 -2.52
C PRO A 45 -4.90 -5.58 -1.96
N ARG A 46 -4.74 -6.72 -1.29
CA ARG A 46 -3.50 -7.14 -0.62
C ARG A 46 -3.01 -6.01 0.30
N SER A 47 -1.72 -5.70 0.25
CA SER A 47 -1.11 -4.66 1.08
C SER A 47 -1.46 -3.21 0.69
N ALA A 48 -2.18 -2.97 -0.42
CA ALA A 48 -2.48 -1.61 -0.88
C ALA A 48 -3.41 -0.84 0.09
N VAL A 49 -4.16 -1.55 0.93
CA VAL A 49 -5.18 -0.98 1.83
C VAL A 49 -4.72 -0.84 3.28
N LYS A 50 -3.42 -1.02 3.56
CA LYS A 50 -2.91 -1.02 4.95
C LYS A 50 -3.17 0.30 5.71
N ALA A 51 -3.25 1.43 5.01
CA ALA A 51 -3.67 2.69 5.62
C ALA A 51 -5.11 2.65 6.14
N ILE A 52 -6.02 1.91 5.50
CA ILE A 52 -7.38 1.68 5.99
C ILE A 52 -7.34 0.72 7.18
N GLN A 53 -6.54 -0.35 7.09
CA GLN A 53 -6.37 -1.33 8.16
C GLN A 53 -5.78 -0.73 9.44
N ALA A 54 -5.04 0.38 9.35
CA ALA A 54 -4.45 1.08 10.47
C ALA A 54 -5.40 2.09 11.15
N LEU A 55 -6.60 2.35 10.60
CA LEU A 55 -7.57 3.26 11.22
C LEU A 55 -7.89 2.90 12.68
N PRO A 56 -8.16 1.62 13.05
CA PRO A 56 -8.46 1.27 14.43
C PRO A 56 -7.35 1.62 15.43
N LEU A 57 -6.08 1.61 15.01
CA LEU A 57 -4.95 1.99 15.87
C LEU A 57 -5.03 3.45 16.31
N VAL A 58 -5.52 4.33 15.43
CA VAL A 58 -5.67 5.76 15.73
C VAL A 58 -7.03 6.04 16.37
N GLU A 59 -8.11 5.46 15.84
CA GLU A 59 -9.49 5.68 16.31
C GLU A 59 -9.72 5.16 17.74
N SER A 60 -9.03 4.08 18.14
CA SER A 60 -9.09 3.55 19.51
C SER A 60 -8.37 4.42 20.54
N GLY A 61 -7.55 5.39 20.12
CA GLY A 61 -6.66 6.17 21.00
C GLY A 61 -5.32 5.48 21.32
N ALA A 62 -5.10 4.24 20.87
CA ALA A 62 -3.88 3.49 21.14
C ALA A 62 -2.62 4.21 20.63
N ALA A 63 -2.65 4.77 19.42
CA ALA A 63 -1.55 5.56 18.87
C ALA A 63 -1.13 6.71 19.81
N ASP A 64 -2.09 7.45 20.35
CA ASP A 64 -1.81 8.58 21.23
C ASP A 64 -1.32 8.12 22.61
N ALA A 65 -1.92 7.06 23.16
CA ALA A 65 -1.52 6.49 24.45
C ALA A 65 -0.07 5.97 24.45
N TYR A 66 0.41 5.42 23.34
CA TYR A 66 1.79 4.96 23.20
C TYR A 66 2.77 6.04 22.72
N GLY A 67 2.26 7.24 22.37
CA GLY A 67 3.07 8.35 21.86
C GLY A 67 3.59 8.12 20.44
N PHE A 68 2.82 7.43 19.59
CA PHE A 68 3.18 7.12 18.21
C PHE A 68 3.08 8.35 17.31
N GLY A 69 4.18 8.65 16.62
CA GLY A 69 4.30 9.73 15.64
C GLY A 69 4.27 9.19 14.22
N ASP A 70 4.80 9.96 13.28
CA ASP A 70 4.77 9.62 11.85
C ASP A 70 5.47 8.29 11.55
N ARG A 71 6.54 7.98 12.28
CA ARG A 71 7.34 6.77 12.07
C ARG A 71 6.53 5.50 12.35
N GLU A 72 5.92 5.41 13.53
CA GLU A 72 5.14 4.23 13.92
C GLU A 72 3.87 4.08 13.10
N LEU A 73 3.24 5.20 12.73
CA LEU A 73 2.03 5.19 11.90
C LEU A 73 2.32 4.80 10.45
N ALA A 74 3.45 5.27 9.89
CA ALA A 74 3.91 4.82 8.59
C ALA A 74 4.22 3.31 8.60
N LEU A 75 4.90 2.83 9.65
CA LEU A 75 5.20 1.41 9.80
C LEU A 75 3.93 0.55 10.01
N ALA A 76 2.92 1.06 10.70
CA ALA A 76 1.61 0.40 10.82
C ALA A 76 0.89 0.27 9.47
N CYS A 77 1.21 1.12 8.49
CA CYS A 77 0.69 1.06 7.12
C CYS A 77 1.61 0.27 6.16
N ALA A 78 2.70 -0.30 6.64
CA ALA A 78 3.80 -0.71 5.80
C ALA A 78 3.68 -2.11 5.20
N SER A 79 4.29 -2.25 4.02
CA SER A 79 4.74 -3.54 3.46
C SER A 79 6.25 -3.47 3.28
N HIS A 80 6.97 -3.34 4.39
CA HIS A 80 8.38 -2.95 4.39
C HIS A 80 9.33 -4.06 3.92
N SER A 81 10.57 -3.70 3.58
CA SER A 81 11.60 -4.63 3.09
C SER A 81 12.32 -5.43 4.18
N GLY A 82 11.85 -5.39 5.43
CA GLY A 82 12.49 -6.08 6.56
C GLY A 82 13.90 -5.55 6.91
N GLU A 83 14.27 -4.34 6.46
CA GLU A 83 15.56 -3.71 6.78
C GLU A 83 15.69 -3.38 8.28
N PRO A 84 16.93 -3.22 8.81
CA PRO A 84 17.16 -3.06 10.26
C PRO A 84 16.32 -1.98 10.94
N ALA A 85 16.13 -0.82 10.29
CA ALA A 85 15.31 0.26 10.83
C ALA A 85 13.81 -0.12 10.97
N HIS A 86 13.28 -0.98 10.08
CA HIS A 86 11.92 -1.49 10.20
C HIS A 86 11.79 -2.49 11.34
N VAL A 87 12.73 -3.44 11.42
CA VAL A 87 12.78 -4.49 12.45
C VAL A 87 12.86 -3.86 13.84
N GLU A 88 13.74 -2.87 13.99
CA GLU A 88 13.95 -2.17 15.25
C GLU A 88 12.71 -1.37 15.68
N LEU A 89 12.06 -0.67 14.74
CA LEU A 89 10.87 0.10 15.04
C LEU A 89 9.67 -0.80 15.37
N ALA A 90 9.46 -1.89 14.65
CA ALA A 90 8.41 -2.87 14.97
C ALA A 90 8.62 -3.46 16.37
N ARG A 91 9.87 -3.79 16.72
CA ARG A 91 10.24 -4.26 18.06
C ARG A 91 9.95 -3.21 19.14
N ALA A 92 10.27 -1.95 18.88
CA ALA A 92 10.01 -0.85 19.80
C ALA A 92 8.50 -0.62 20.01
N MET A 93 7.69 -0.69 18.96
CA MET A 93 6.22 -0.60 19.05
C MET A 93 5.64 -1.71 19.91
N LEU A 94 6.07 -2.96 19.73
CA LEU A 94 5.63 -4.09 20.56
C LEU A 94 6.00 -3.89 22.04
N ALA A 95 7.22 -3.43 22.31
CA ALA A 95 7.69 -3.19 23.67
C ALA A 95 6.84 -2.13 24.40
N LYS A 96 6.32 -1.12 23.69
CA LYS A 96 5.39 -0.12 24.27
C LYS A 96 4.10 -0.75 24.77
N ALA A 97 3.65 -1.84 24.15
CA ALA A 97 2.50 -2.62 24.59
C ALA A 97 2.87 -3.74 25.59
N GLY A 98 4.13 -3.80 26.06
CA GLY A 98 4.60 -4.86 26.94
C GLY A 98 4.74 -6.22 26.25
N LEU A 99 4.85 -6.25 24.93
CA LEU A 99 4.97 -7.46 24.11
C LEU A 99 6.36 -7.57 23.47
N ASP A 100 6.68 -8.75 22.96
CA ASP A 100 7.86 -9.00 22.13
C ASP A 100 7.48 -9.69 20.81
N LYS A 101 8.49 -10.06 20.02
CA LYS A 101 8.31 -10.68 18.70
C LYS A 101 7.51 -11.99 18.73
N THR A 102 7.36 -12.66 19.87
CA THR A 102 6.60 -13.93 19.98
C THR A 102 5.10 -13.71 19.90
N ALA A 103 4.61 -12.49 20.14
CA ALA A 103 3.21 -12.13 19.94
C ALA A 103 2.82 -11.99 18.45
N LEU A 104 3.79 -11.93 17.53
CA LEU A 104 3.52 -11.80 16.10
C LEU A 104 3.12 -13.14 15.47
N GLU A 105 1.91 -13.21 14.91
CA GLU A 105 1.37 -14.39 14.24
C GLU A 105 1.44 -14.30 12.69
N CYS A 106 2.23 -13.35 12.16
CA CYS A 106 2.40 -13.15 10.71
C CYS A 106 3.39 -14.11 10.04
N GLY A 107 4.12 -14.92 10.82
CA GLY A 107 5.21 -15.76 10.31
C GLY A 107 6.46 -14.95 9.94
N ALA A 108 7.51 -15.62 9.48
CA ALA A 108 8.78 -15.00 9.10
C ALA A 108 9.12 -15.30 7.64
N HIS A 109 9.77 -14.35 6.98
CA HIS A 109 10.42 -14.54 5.69
C HIS A 109 11.70 -13.70 5.64
N TRP A 110 12.57 -14.01 4.69
CA TRP A 110 13.79 -13.23 4.46
C TRP A 110 13.45 -11.78 4.09
N PRO A 111 14.21 -10.78 4.57
CA PRO A 111 14.07 -9.39 4.13
C PRO A 111 14.50 -9.23 2.66
N ASN A 112 14.41 -8.03 2.10
CA ASN A 112 14.80 -7.80 0.70
C ASN A 112 16.28 -7.36 0.57
N HIS A 113 16.84 -7.58 -0.62
CA HIS A 113 18.11 -7.01 -1.07
C HIS A 113 19.29 -7.19 -0.08
N GLU A 114 19.98 -6.09 0.24
CA GLU A 114 21.18 -6.07 1.08
C GLU A 114 20.92 -6.55 2.49
N ALA A 115 19.71 -6.33 3.03
CA ALA A 115 19.36 -6.82 4.37
C ALA A 115 19.39 -8.35 4.45
N THR A 116 19.02 -9.06 3.37
CA THR A 116 19.15 -10.52 3.32
C THR A 116 20.61 -10.95 3.34
N ILE A 117 21.45 -10.29 2.54
CA ILE A 117 22.88 -10.61 2.47
C ILE A 117 23.55 -10.34 3.83
N ALA A 118 23.23 -9.23 4.48
CA ALA A 118 23.76 -8.88 5.79
C ALA A 118 23.36 -9.91 6.86
N LEU A 119 22.07 -10.27 6.93
CA LEU A 119 21.55 -11.24 7.89
C LEU A 119 22.18 -12.63 7.68
N ALA A 120 22.27 -13.08 6.42
CA ALA A 120 22.89 -14.35 6.08
C ALA A 120 24.39 -14.38 6.41
N ARG A 121 25.13 -13.28 6.16
CA ARG A 121 26.56 -13.16 6.50
C ARG A 121 26.81 -13.16 8.00
N ALA A 122 25.86 -12.65 8.79
CA ALA A 122 25.92 -12.72 10.25
C ALA A 122 25.60 -14.12 10.80
N GLY A 123 25.19 -15.08 9.95
CA GLY A 123 24.75 -16.40 10.37
C GLY A 123 23.38 -16.40 11.08
N GLU A 124 22.61 -15.31 10.92
CA GLU A 124 21.31 -15.14 11.54
C GLU A 124 20.18 -15.66 10.65
N VAL A 125 19.03 -15.96 11.26
CA VAL A 125 17.80 -16.36 10.57
C VAL A 125 16.70 -15.31 10.80
N PRO A 126 15.83 -15.06 9.80
CA PRO A 126 14.75 -14.10 9.96
C PRO A 126 13.77 -14.54 11.05
N SER A 127 13.28 -13.57 11.80
CA SER A 127 12.16 -13.71 12.73
C SER A 127 10.91 -13.01 12.21
N ALA A 128 9.78 -13.12 12.90
CA ALA A 128 8.53 -12.45 12.52
C ALA A 128 8.66 -10.92 12.38
N LEU A 129 9.67 -10.30 13.01
CA LEU A 129 9.97 -8.88 12.81
C LEU A 129 10.43 -8.54 11.37
N HIS A 130 11.00 -9.51 10.65
CA HIS A 130 11.46 -9.33 9.26
C HIS A 130 10.33 -9.52 8.25
N ASN A 131 9.17 -10.01 8.69
CA ASN A 131 7.99 -10.07 7.85
C ASN A 131 7.63 -8.67 7.38
N ASN A 132 7.34 -8.48 6.10
CA ASN A 132 7.01 -7.19 5.53
C ASN A 132 5.73 -6.55 6.13
N CYS A 133 4.91 -7.34 6.81
CA CYS A 133 3.71 -6.90 7.51
C CYS A 133 3.93 -6.68 9.01
N SER A 134 5.14 -6.91 9.57
CA SER A 134 5.35 -6.92 11.02
C SER A 134 4.97 -5.57 11.67
N GLY A 135 5.20 -4.46 10.98
CA GLY A 135 4.72 -3.13 11.36
C GLY A 135 3.22 -3.00 11.55
N LYS A 136 2.43 -3.41 10.54
CA LYS A 136 0.97 -3.46 10.62
C LYS A 136 0.50 -4.36 11.78
N HIS A 137 1.15 -5.51 11.94
CA HIS A 137 0.81 -6.46 13.01
C HIS A 137 1.16 -5.91 14.39
N ALA A 138 2.27 -5.17 14.55
CA ALA A 138 2.57 -4.44 15.78
C ALA A 138 1.46 -3.41 16.09
N GLY A 139 0.98 -2.68 15.08
CA GLY A 139 -0.18 -1.79 15.23
C GLY A 139 -1.45 -2.51 15.72
N PHE A 140 -1.75 -3.68 15.18
CA PHE A 140 -2.89 -4.51 15.62
C PHE A 140 -2.73 -4.96 17.07
N LEU A 141 -1.54 -5.41 17.45
CA LEU A 141 -1.24 -5.87 18.82
C LEU A 141 -1.32 -4.72 19.82
N CYS A 142 -0.77 -3.55 19.49
CA CYS A 142 -0.91 -2.33 20.31
C CYS A 142 -2.39 -1.95 20.48
N THR A 143 -3.18 -2.03 19.41
CA THR A 143 -4.64 -1.78 19.48
C THR A 143 -5.31 -2.76 20.44
N CYS A 144 -5.01 -4.06 20.32
CA CYS A 144 -5.59 -5.09 21.19
C CYS A 144 -5.28 -4.82 22.66
N VAL A 145 -4.00 -4.61 23.00
CA VAL A 145 -3.57 -4.38 24.38
C VAL A 145 -4.20 -3.10 24.95
N HIS A 146 -4.18 -2.00 24.20
CA HIS A 146 -4.76 -0.74 24.65
C HIS A 146 -6.27 -0.86 24.93
N SER A 147 -6.99 -1.59 24.08
CA SER A 147 -8.44 -1.77 24.20
C SER A 147 -8.84 -2.91 25.16
N GLY A 148 -7.89 -3.56 25.83
CA GLY A 148 -8.18 -4.69 26.72
C GLY A 148 -8.68 -5.96 26.00
N ILE A 149 -8.42 -6.07 24.70
CA ILE A 149 -8.75 -7.22 23.87
C ILE A 149 -7.60 -8.23 23.98
N ALA A 150 -7.92 -9.51 24.20
CA ALA A 150 -6.92 -10.58 24.17
C ALA A 150 -6.23 -10.58 22.79
N HIS A 151 -4.91 -10.58 22.76
CA HIS A 151 -4.17 -10.43 21.51
C HIS A 151 -3.87 -11.77 20.83
N GLN A 152 -3.95 -12.90 21.54
CA GLN A 152 -3.70 -14.21 20.95
C GLN A 152 -4.78 -14.56 19.92
N GLY A 153 -4.37 -15.01 18.74
CA GLY A 153 -5.26 -15.31 17.64
C GLY A 153 -5.78 -14.08 16.90
N TYR A 154 -5.16 -12.90 17.08
CA TYR A 154 -5.62 -11.66 16.45
C TYR A 154 -5.65 -11.69 14.92
N VAL A 155 -5.01 -12.66 14.28
CA VAL A 155 -5.04 -12.85 12.82
C VAL A 155 -6.24 -13.67 12.36
N LYS A 156 -7.01 -14.29 13.27
CA LYS A 156 -8.14 -15.16 12.91
C LYS A 156 -9.38 -14.35 12.57
N GLU A 157 -10.17 -14.88 11.63
CA GLU A 157 -11.53 -14.39 11.38
C GLU A 157 -12.39 -14.47 12.66
N GLY A 158 -13.25 -13.47 12.87
CA GLY A 158 -14.07 -13.36 14.07
C GLY A 158 -13.34 -12.79 15.30
N HIS A 159 -12.01 -12.63 15.26
CA HIS A 159 -11.31 -11.93 16.32
C HIS A 159 -11.65 -10.43 16.29
N ALA A 160 -11.89 -9.81 17.45
CA ALA A 160 -12.32 -8.41 17.54
C ALA A 160 -11.43 -7.43 16.76
N GLN A 161 -10.11 -7.67 16.73
CA GLN A 161 -9.18 -6.93 15.87
C GLN A 161 -9.51 -7.01 14.37
N GLN A 162 -9.82 -8.20 13.84
CA GLN A 162 -10.17 -8.37 12.43
C GLN A 162 -11.58 -7.85 12.13
N GLU A 163 -12.49 -7.89 13.11
CA GLU A 163 -13.80 -7.26 13.00
C GLU A 163 -13.65 -5.74 12.84
N MET A 164 -12.83 -5.08 13.67
CA MET A 164 -12.53 -3.64 13.54
C MET A 164 -11.92 -3.30 12.17
N VAL A 165 -10.98 -4.12 11.69
CA VAL A 165 -10.37 -3.94 10.36
C VAL A 165 -11.41 -4.14 9.25
N ARG A 166 -12.27 -5.15 9.36
CA ARG A 166 -13.35 -5.41 8.39
C ARG A 166 -14.31 -4.23 8.34
N ASP A 167 -14.74 -3.72 9.49
CA ASP A 167 -15.68 -2.60 9.58
C ASP A 167 -15.07 -1.30 9.02
N ALA A 168 -13.80 -1.03 9.32
CA ALA A 168 -13.07 0.09 8.71
C ALA A 168 -13.03 -0.06 7.18
N MET A 169 -12.68 -1.23 6.67
CA MET A 169 -12.64 -1.48 5.23
C MET A 169 -14.00 -1.32 4.55
N GLN A 170 -15.08 -1.87 5.11
CA GLN A 170 -16.43 -1.72 4.56
C GLN A 170 -16.87 -0.25 4.57
N SER A 171 -16.62 0.47 5.66
CA SER A 171 -17.02 1.87 5.77
C SER A 171 -16.26 2.77 4.80
N VAL A 172 -14.96 2.53 4.61
CA VAL A 172 -14.14 3.32 3.67
C VAL A 172 -14.52 3.01 2.22
N THR A 173 -14.58 1.72 1.86
CA THR A 173 -14.71 1.30 0.46
C THR A 173 -16.16 1.17 -0.02
N GLY A 174 -17.12 1.07 0.91
CA GLY A 174 -18.52 0.77 0.62
C GLY A 174 -18.78 -0.67 0.16
N ALA A 175 -17.76 -1.52 0.07
CA ALA A 175 -17.92 -2.91 -0.34
C ALA A 175 -18.35 -3.80 0.83
N ALA A 176 -19.25 -4.74 0.57
CA ALA A 176 -19.64 -5.77 1.54
C ALA A 176 -18.49 -6.77 1.72
N HIS A 177 -18.19 -7.13 2.96
CA HIS A 177 -17.18 -8.12 3.31
C HIS A 177 -17.88 -9.32 3.96
N ASN A 178 -17.88 -10.45 3.28
CA ASN A 178 -18.52 -11.69 3.74
C ASN A 178 -17.65 -12.90 3.40
N THR A 179 -18.11 -14.09 3.77
CA THR A 179 -17.37 -15.35 3.54
C THR A 179 -17.20 -15.70 2.06
N ASP A 180 -18.09 -15.21 1.18
CA ASP A 180 -18.07 -15.53 -0.24
C ASP A 180 -16.99 -14.74 -1.00
N ASN A 181 -16.53 -13.62 -0.42
CA ASN A 181 -15.47 -12.79 -0.99
C ASN A 181 -14.25 -12.63 -0.08
N SER A 182 -14.14 -13.45 0.96
CA SER A 182 -12.98 -13.50 1.85
C SER A 182 -11.94 -14.53 1.40
N ALA A 183 -10.70 -14.30 1.80
CA ALA A 183 -9.58 -15.23 1.69
C ALA A 183 -8.57 -14.94 2.80
N ILE A 184 -7.50 -15.73 2.87
CA ILE A 184 -6.39 -15.50 3.81
C ILE A 184 -5.19 -14.90 3.06
N ASP A 185 -4.66 -13.80 3.58
CA ASP A 185 -3.44 -13.16 3.07
C ASP A 185 -2.18 -13.90 3.57
N GLY A 186 -1.03 -13.66 2.94
CA GLY A 186 0.24 -14.34 3.25
C GLY A 186 0.80 -14.04 4.65
N CYS A 187 0.29 -13.00 5.31
CA CYS A 187 0.59 -12.68 6.72
C CYS A 187 -0.49 -13.19 7.68
N SER A 188 -1.32 -14.15 7.25
CA SER A 188 -2.31 -14.88 8.05
C SER A 188 -3.62 -14.15 8.38
N ILE A 189 -3.82 -12.89 7.95
CA ILE A 189 -5.08 -12.16 8.22
C ILE A 189 -6.13 -12.39 7.12
N PRO A 190 -7.43 -12.21 7.40
CA PRO A 190 -8.46 -12.16 6.37
C PRO A 190 -8.22 -11.00 5.39
N THR A 191 -8.55 -11.23 4.13
CA THR A 191 -8.59 -10.22 3.07
C THR A 191 -9.85 -10.41 2.24
N TYR A 192 -10.39 -9.33 1.71
CA TYR A 192 -11.69 -9.33 1.04
C TYR A 192 -11.54 -8.74 -0.36
N ALA A 193 -12.23 -9.32 -1.34
CA ALA A 193 -12.22 -8.80 -2.70
C ALA A 193 -13.09 -7.54 -2.79
N VAL A 194 -12.52 -6.45 -3.29
CA VAL A 194 -13.17 -5.12 -3.39
C VAL A 194 -13.09 -4.64 -4.84
N PRO A 195 -14.18 -4.11 -5.43
CA PRO A 195 -14.13 -3.44 -6.73
C PRO A 195 -13.11 -2.29 -6.74
N LEU A 196 -12.36 -2.11 -7.83
CA LEU A 196 -11.37 -1.04 -7.93
C LEU A 196 -11.98 0.34 -7.70
N LYS A 197 -13.20 0.59 -8.20
CA LYS A 197 -13.91 1.84 -7.94
C LYS A 197 -14.15 2.12 -6.45
N GLY A 198 -14.47 1.09 -5.67
CA GLY A 198 -14.67 1.21 -4.22
C GLY A 198 -13.37 1.53 -3.48
N LEU A 199 -12.25 0.95 -3.93
CA LEU A 199 -10.91 1.29 -3.43
C LEU A 199 -10.55 2.74 -3.78
N ALA A 200 -10.73 3.16 -5.02
CA ALA A 200 -10.43 4.52 -5.48
C ALA A 200 -11.26 5.56 -4.71
N GLN A 201 -12.57 5.38 -4.62
CA GLN A 201 -13.44 6.28 -3.84
C GLN A 201 -13.05 6.27 -2.35
N GLY A 202 -12.75 5.10 -1.78
CA GLY A 202 -12.33 4.98 -0.39
C GLY A 202 -11.07 5.80 -0.09
N PHE A 203 -10.05 5.75 -0.95
CA PHE A 203 -8.86 6.58 -0.80
C PHE A 203 -9.13 8.07 -1.02
N ALA A 204 -10.10 8.45 -1.87
CA ALA A 204 -10.54 9.83 -2.01
C ALA A 204 -11.20 10.36 -0.73
N ARG A 205 -12.02 9.53 -0.08
CA ARG A 205 -12.61 9.83 1.24
C ARG A 205 -11.56 9.91 2.33
N MET A 206 -10.57 9.02 2.34
CA MET A 206 -9.42 9.11 3.25
C MET A 206 -8.64 10.42 3.08
N ALA A 207 -8.46 10.87 1.84
CA ALA A 207 -7.73 12.08 1.52
C ALA A 207 -8.46 13.37 1.97
N THR A 208 -9.79 13.37 1.84
CA THR A 208 -10.62 14.56 2.06
C THR A 208 -11.35 14.59 3.41
N GLY A 209 -11.53 13.43 4.05
CA GLY A 209 -12.39 13.23 5.20
C GLY A 209 -13.90 13.25 4.89
N ARG A 210 -14.31 13.46 3.63
CA ARG A 210 -15.74 13.56 3.28
C ARG A 210 -16.43 12.20 3.43
N GLY A 211 -17.63 12.22 4.01
CA GLY A 211 -18.41 11.02 4.28
C GLY A 211 -17.95 10.24 5.54
N PHE A 212 -16.96 10.73 6.28
CA PHE A 212 -16.52 10.15 7.55
C PHE A 212 -16.97 10.97 8.75
N SER A 213 -16.98 10.33 9.93
CA SER A 213 -17.07 11.07 11.19
C SER A 213 -15.81 11.95 11.37
N PRO A 214 -15.86 12.99 12.20
CA PRO A 214 -14.69 13.83 12.49
C PRO A 214 -13.47 13.02 12.96
N GLU A 215 -13.68 11.99 13.76
CA GLU A 215 -12.64 11.12 14.31
C GLU A 215 -11.95 10.32 13.21
N ARG A 216 -12.74 9.67 12.34
CA ARG A 216 -12.20 8.90 11.21
C ARG A 216 -11.52 9.79 10.18
N ALA A 217 -12.08 10.97 9.88
CA ALA A 217 -11.45 11.94 9.00
C ALA A 217 -10.07 12.37 9.53
N LYS A 218 -9.96 12.64 10.85
CA LYS A 218 -8.69 12.97 11.50
C LYS A 218 -7.71 11.80 11.46
N ALA A 219 -8.16 10.58 11.74
CA ALA A 219 -7.33 9.38 11.70
C ALA A 219 -6.80 9.10 10.28
N ALA A 220 -7.67 9.16 9.28
CA ALA A 220 -7.32 8.99 7.87
C ALA A 220 -6.25 9.99 7.43
N LYS A 221 -6.47 11.28 7.68
CA LYS A 221 -5.50 12.34 7.36
C LYS A 221 -4.15 12.09 8.05
N ARG A 222 -4.16 11.75 9.34
CA ARG A 222 -2.93 11.49 10.11
C ARG A 222 -2.14 10.32 9.52
N LEU A 223 -2.80 9.22 9.18
CA LEU A 223 -2.14 8.04 8.59
C LEU A 223 -1.54 8.34 7.21
N LEU A 224 -2.30 9.01 6.33
CA LEU A 224 -1.78 9.40 5.01
C LEU A 224 -0.60 10.36 5.14
N SER A 225 -0.69 11.37 6.01
CA SER A 225 0.41 12.31 6.26
C SER A 225 1.65 11.62 6.80
N ALA A 226 1.50 10.71 7.78
CA ALA A 226 2.61 9.93 8.34
C ALA A 226 3.32 9.10 7.26
N CYS A 227 2.56 8.41 6.42
CA CYS A 227 3.12 7.62 5.32
C CYS A 227 3.90 8.47 4.31
N MET A 228 3.39 9.66 3.97
CA MET A 228 4.07 10.59 3.06
C MET A 228 5.31 11.24 3.67
N ALA A 229 5.34 11.42 5.00
CA ALA A 229 6.48 11.95 5.74
C ALA A 229 7.60 10.91 5.90
N GLU A 230 7.23 9.64 6.05
CA GLU A 230 8.16 8.53 6.32
C GLU A 230 8.06 7.41 5.24
N PRO A 231 8.23 7.73 3.95
CA PRO A 231 7.99 6.78 2.87
C PRO A 231 8.91 5.55 2.93
N PHE A 232 10.14 5.73 3.41
CA PHE A 232 11.07 4.63 3.66
C PHE A 232 10.43 3.57 4.58
N LEU A 233 9.81 3.97 5.70
CA LEU A 233 9.21 3.03 6.64
C LEU A 233 7.99 2.28 6.06
N VAL A 234 7.32 2.86 5.06
CA VAL A 234 6.17 2.24 4.38
C VAL A 234 6.57 1.05 3.51
N ALA A 235 7.76 1.07 2.89
CA ALA A 235 8.14 0.09 1.88
C ALA A 235 9.61 -0.34 1.91
N GLY A 236 10.56 0.58 2.13
CA GLY A 236 11.99 0.31 2.16
C GLY A 236 12.73 0.72 0.88
N THR A 237 14.05 0.50 0.91
CA THR A 237 15.01 0.97 -0.10
C THR A 237 14.68 0.42 -1.49
N GLY A 238 14.73 1.30 -2.51
CA GLY A 238 14.56 0.94 -3.92
C GLY A 238 13.13 0.61 -4.34
N LYS A 239 12.13 0.78 -3.46
CA LYS A 239 10.72 0.50 -3.77
C LYS A 239 10.05 1.67 -4.48
N ALA A 240 9.18 1.38 -5.45
CA ALA A 240 8.44 2.40 -6.19
C ALA A 240 7.56 3.29 -5.29
N ASP A 241 6.96 2.72 -4.23
CA ASP A 241 6.19 3.49 -3.24
C ASP A 241 7.02 4.67 -2.69
N VAL A 242 8.31 4.44 -2.40
CA VAL A 242 9.22 5.47 -1.88
C VAL A 242 9.50 6.52 -2.93
N ALA A 243 9.92 6.11 -4.13
CA ALA A 243 10.27 7.02 -5.21
C ALA A 243 9.09 7.91 -5.63
N LEU A 244 7.88 7.34 -5.70
CA LEU A 244 6.65 8.06 -6.06
C LEU A 244 6.24 9.07 -4.99
N MET A 245 6.29 8.71 -3.70
CA MET A 245 5.99 9.67 -2.61
C MET A 245 7.05 10.78 -2.53
N GLN A 246 8.32 10.46 -2.82
CA GLN A 246 9.41 11.44 -2.85
C GLN A 246 9.39 12.35 -4.08
N ALA A 247 8.73 11.96 -5.18
CA ALA A 247 8.59 12.80 -6.36
C ALA A 247 7.83 14.10 -6.05
N ALA A 248 6.87 14.06 -5.12
CA ALA A 248 6.13 15.20 -4.62
C ALA A 248 5.83 15.05 -3.10
N PRO A 249 6.81 15.38 -2.24
CA PRO A 249 6.70 15.16 -0.79
C PRO A 249 5.44 15.79 -0.19
N GLY A 250 4.69 15.00 0.60
CA GLY A 250 3.45 15.45 1.26
C GLY A 250 2.22 15.54 0.34
N ARG A 251 2.35 15.27 -0.96
CA ARG A 251 1.28 15.46 -1.95
C ARG A 251 0.73 14.15 -2.52
N ILE A 252 1.56 13.10 -2.54
CA ILE A 252 1.22 11.79 -3.07
C ILE A 252 1.32 10.77 -1.94
N PHE A 253 0.19 10.16 -1.58
CA PHE A 253 0.21 8.87 -0.88
C PHE A 253 0.07 7.77 -1.92
N VAL A 254 0.90 6.74 -1.85
CA VAL A 254 0.78 5.56 -2.70
C VAL A 254 1.22 4.31 -1.94
N LYS A 255 0.49 3.22 -2.15
CA LYS A 255 0.77 1.93 -1.53
C LYS A 255 0.58 0.78 -2.50
N THR A 256 1.64 0.00 -2.69
CA THR A 256 1.60 -1.26 -3.43
C THR A 256 0.89 -2.36 -2.64
N GLY A 257 0.15 -3.18 -3.37
CA GLY A 257 -0.31 -4.51 -3.01
C GLY A 257 0.32 -5.56 -3.92
N ALA A 258 0.53 -6.76 -3.39
CA ALA A 258 0.93 -7.91 -4.21
C ALA A 258 -0.05 -8.16 -5.36
N GLU A 259 0.35 -8.97 -6.34
CA GLU A 259 -0.46 -9.26 -7.53
C GLU A 259 -0.83 -7.98 -8.31
N GLY A 260 0.10 -7.03 -8.42
CA GLY A 260 -0.04 -5.88 -9.33
C GLY A 260 -1.14 -4.89 -8.96
N VAL A 261 -1.43 -4.71 -7.68
CA VAL A 261 -2.42 -3.75 -7.18
C VAL A 261 -1.72 -2.50 -6.66
N TYR A 262 -2.28 -1.33 -6.93
CA TYR A 262 -1.91 -0.10 -6.27
C TYR A 262 -3.14 0.66 -5.81
N CYS A 263 -3.00 1.34 -4.67
CA CYS A 263 -3.92 2.38 -4.24
C CYS A 263 -3.13 3.66 -3.95
N ALA A 264 -3.71 4.81 -4.25
CA ALA A 264 -3.11 6.11 -4.00
C ALA A 264 -4.16 7.17 -3.65
N ALA A 265 -3.69 8.25 -3.05
CA ALA A 265 -4.51 9.42 -2.72
C ALA A 265 -3.73 10.70 -3.04
N LEU A 266 -4.45 11.70 -3.56
CA LEU A 266 -3.96 13.05 -3.84
C LEU A 266 -4.79 14.04 -3.02
N PRO A 267 -4.40 14.34 -1.76
CA PRO A 267 -5.19 15.17 -0.86
C PRO A 267 -5.53 16.55 -1.42
N GLU A 268 -4.59 17.20 -2.10
CA GLU A 268 -4.79 18.53 -2.70
C GLU A 268 -5.88 18.53 -3.79
N LEU A 269 -6.04 17.42 -4.51
CA LEU A 269 -7.05 17.27 -5.56
C LEU A 269 -8.33 16.59 -5.07
N GLY A 270 -8.33 16.07 -3.84
CA GLY A 270 -9.43 15.27 -3.29
C GLY A 270 -9.69 13.97 -4.05
N LEU A 271 -8.65 13.39 -4.66
CA LEU A 271 -8.76 12.20 -5.49
C LEU A 271 -8.18 10.96 -4.82
N GLY A 272 -8.79 9.82 -5.12
CA GLY A 272 -8.25 8.50 -4.84
C GLY A 272 -8.15 7.68 -6.11
N ILE A 273 -7.16 6.80 -6.14
CA ILE A 273 -6.76 6.01 -7.29
C ILE A 273 -6.66 4.56 -6.85
N ALA A 274 -7.15 3.64 -7.67
CA ALA A 274 -6.89 2.22 -7.54
C ALA A 274 -6.65 1.61 -8.91
N LEU A 275 -5.71 0.67 -9.01
CA LEU A 275 -5.44 -0.04 -10.26
C LEU A 275 -5.08 -1.50 -10.05
N LYS A 276 -5.25 -2.30 -11.10
CA LYS A 276 -4.83 -3.70 -11.19
C LYS A 276 -4.12 -3.94 -12.51
N CYS A 277 -2.89 -4.43 -12.44
CA CYS A 277 -2.18 -5.07 -13.55
C CYS A 277 -2.58 -6.56 -13.59
N ASP A 278 -3.17 -7.03 -14.69
CA ASP A 278 -3.85 -8.33 -14.76
C ASP A 278 -2.94 -9.52 -14.47
N ASP A 279 -1.72 -9.49 -15.01
CA ASP A 279 -0.70 -10.54 -14.84
C ASP A 279 0.01 -10.50 -13.47
N GLY A 280 -0.38 -9.57 -12.60
CA GLY A 280 0.19 -9.40 -11.27
C GLY A 280 1.62 -8.83 -11.24
N ALA A 281 2.18 -8.46 -12.40
CA ALA A 281 3.57 -8.03 -12.49
C ALA A 281 3.78 -6.62 -11.90
N ALA A 282 4.63 -6.53 -10.88
CA ALA A 282 4.97 -5.25 -10.24
C ALA A 282 5.48 -4.20 -11.25
N ARG A 283 6.40 -4.60 -12.15
CA ARG A 283 6.97 -3.72 -13.18
C ARG A 283 5.92 -3.05 -14.07
N GLY A 284 4.80 -3.73 -14.34
CA GLY A 284 3.68 -3.17 -15.11
C GLY A 284 2.87 -2.20 -14.25
N ALA A 285 2.50 -2.64 -13.05
CA ALA A 285 1.71 -1.83 -12.11
C ALA A 285 2.43 -0.53 -11.68
N GLU A 286 3.75 -0.57 -11.49
CA GLU A 286 4.60 0.58 -11.16
C GLU A 286 4.58 1.65 -12.27
N VAL A 287 4.68 1.22 -13.53
CA VAL A 287 4.56 2.14 -14.68
C VAL A 287 3.14 2.70 -14.79
N MET A 288 2.10 1.88 -14.57
CA MET A 288 0.71 2.34 -14.60
C MET A 288 0.49 3.43 -13.55
N ILE A 289 0.88 3.21 -12.28
CA ILE A 289 0.63 4.20 -11.21
C ILE A 289 1.43 5.49 -11.45
N ALA A 290 2.67 5.39 -11.91
CA ALA A 290 3.50 6.54 -12.23
C ALA A 290 2.88 7.40 -13.35
N ALA A 291 2.41 6.76 -14.43
CA ALA A 291 1.76 7.45 -15.54
C ALA A 291 0.43 8.12 -15.13
N VAL A 292 -0.38 7.44 -14.33
CA VAL A 292 -1.64 8.01 -13.79
C VAL A 292 -1.35 9.23 -12.93
N LEU A 293 -0.37 9.16 -12.03
CA LEU A 293 0.04 10.29 -11.20
C LEU A 293 0.58 11.45 -12.03
N ALA A 294 1.41 11.17 -13.05
CA ALA A 294 1.93 12.20 -13.96
C ALA A 294 0.80 12.93 -14.70
N LYS A 295 -0.21 12.19 -15.19
CA LYS A 295 -1.39 12.75 -15.88
C LYS A 295 -2.22 13.65 -14.96
N LEU A 296 -2.43 13.23 -13.71
CA LEU A 296 -3.24 13.97 -12.74
C LEU A 296 -2.53 15.20 -12.18
N LEU A 297 -1.20 15.16 -12.07
CA LEU A 297 -0.36 16.25 -11.56
C LEU A 297 0.30 17.09 -12.66
N ARG A 298 -0.17 16.97 -13.91
CA ARG A 298 0.38 17.65 -15.09
C ARG A 298 0.46 19.18 -15.02
N SER A 299 -0.29 19.81 -14.12
CA SER A 299 -0.23 21.26 -13.90
C SER A 299 1.06 21.71 -13.22
N ASP A 300 1.78 20.78 -12.58
CA ASP A 300 3.10 20.99 -12.01
C ASP A 300 4.12 20.25 -12.88
N GLU A 301 4.74 20.98 -13.83
CA GLU A 301 5.63 20.40 -14.83
C GLU A 301 6.83 19.67 -14.22
N VAL A 302 7.35 20.14 -13.08
CA VAL A 302 8.50 19.53 -12.41
C VAL A 302 8.12 18.18 -11.83
N VAL A 303 7.00 18.11 -11.11
CA VAL A 303 6.48 16.85 -10.56
C VAL A 303 6.07 15.89 -11.67
N ALA A 304 5.35 16.39 -12.68
CA ALA A 304 4.92 15.58 -13.81
C ALA A 304 6.09 14.98 -14.59
N THR A 305 7.19 15.73 -14.76
CA THR A 305 8.43 15.23 -15.41
C THR A 305 9.04 14.08 -14.61
N ARG A 306 9.23 14.24 -13.29
CA ARG A 306 9.78 13.18 -12.42
C ARG A 306 8.93 11.91 -12.46
N LEU A 307 7.61 12.06 -12.40
CA LEU A 307 6.68 10.92 -12.47
C LEU A 307 6.70 10.26 -13.86
N THR A 308 6.85 11.06 -14.92
CA THR A 308 7.01 10.54 -16.28
C THR A 308 8.29 9.73 -16.42
N GLU A 309 9.41 10.16 -15.82
CA GLU A 309 10.65 9.38 -15.77
C GLU A 309 10.45 8.04 -15.05
N LEU A 310 9.75 8.04 -13.91
CA LEU A 310 9.38 6.82 -13.18
C LEU A 310 8.43 5.91 -13.99
N ALA A 311 7.64 6.46 -14.90
CA ALA A 311 6.79 5.71 -15.83
C ALA A 311 7.56 5.17 -17.06
N HIS A 312 8.83 5.53 -17.24
CA HIS A 312 9.66 5.08 -18.37
C HIS A 312 10.98 4.41 -17.92
N PRO A 313 10.93 3.41 -17.01
CA PRO A 313 12.15 2.76 -16.56
C PRO A 313 12.84 2.02 -17.71
N ALA A 314 14.16 2.15 -17.77
CA ALA A 314 14.98 1.49 -18.77
C ALA A 314 15.01 -0.03 -18.54
N VAL A 315 15.03 -0.80 -19.64
CA VAL A 315 15.45 -2.19 -19.62
C VAL A 315 16.95 -2.20 -19.90
N GLU A 316 17.73 -2.68 -18.94
CA GLU A 316 19.18 -2.67 -19.02
C GLU A 316 19.76 -4.07 -19.24
N SER A 317 20.86 -4.12 -20.00
CA SER A 317 21.72 -5.31 -20.06
C SER A 317 22.52 -5.48 -18.76
N ARG A 318 23.18 -6.63 -18.60
CA ARG A 318 24.00 -6.92 -17.40
C ARG A 318 25.20 -5.98 -17.23
N ILE A 319 25.64 -5.30 -18.30
CA ILE A 319 26.71 -4.30 -18.26
C ILE A 319 26.16 -2.86 -18.14
N GLY A 320 24.85 -2.69 -17.93
CA GLY A 320 24.21 -1.38 -17.75
C GLY A 320 23.82 -0.66 -19.05
N ALA A 321 24.04 -1.25 -20.23
CA ALA A 321 23.59 -0.64 -21.48
C ALA A 321 22.05 -0.67 -21.57
N LYS A 322 21.42 0.46 -21.93
CA LYS A 322 19.98 0.55 -22.21
C LYS A 322 19.65 -0.24 -23.48
N VAL A 323 18.82 -1.27 -23.35
CA VAL A 323 18.42 -2.16 -24.46
C VAL A 323 16.93 -2.09 -24.77
N GLY A 324 16.18 -1.28 -24.02
CA GLY A 324 14.75 -1.06 -24.19
C GLY A 324 14.20 -0.23 -23.04
N LEU A 325 12.88 -0.17 -22.92
CA LEU A 325 12.20 0.48 -21.80
C LEU A 325 10.83 -0.15 -21.55
N LEU A 326 10.28 0.10 -20.38
CA LEU A 326 8.84 0.02 -20.18
C LEU A 326 8.23 1.38 -20.48
N ARG A 327 7.05 1.43 -21.09
CA ARG A 327 6.33 2.68 -21.37
C ARG A 327 4.82 2.53 -21.24
N PRO A 328 4.10 3.56 -20.76
CA PRO A 328 2.66 3.62 -20.89
C PRO A 328 2.26 3.68 -22.38
N THR A 329 1.12 3.09 -22.71
CA THR A 329 0.50 3.24 -24.03
C THR A 329 -0.34 4.51 -24.09
N PRO A 330 -0.80 4.95 -25.28
CA PRO A 330 -1.74 6.07 -25.41
C PRO A 330 -3.03 5.90 -24.60
N ALA A 331 -3.39 4.67 -24.20
CA ALA A 331 -4.56 4.41 -23.37
C ALA A 331 -4.47 5.01 -21.96
N LEU A 332 -3.25 5.30 -21.47
CA LEU A 332 -3.02 5.97 -20.17
C LEU A 332 -2.80 7.49 -20.28
N ASN A 333 -2.74 8.06 -21.49
CA ASN A 333 -2.41 9.48 -21.71
C ASN A 333 -3.62 10.37 -21.89
#